data_AF-A0A1Q5G5T9-F1
#
_entry.id   AF-A0A1Q5G5T9-F1
#
_cell.length_a   1.000
_cell.length_b   1.000
_cell.length_c   1.000
_cell.angle_alpha   90.00
_cell.angle_beta   90.00
_cell.angle_gamma   90.00
#
_symmetry.space_group_name_H-M   'P 1'
#
loop_
_entity.id
_entity.type
_entity.pdbx_description
1 polymer ?
#
loop_
_entity_poly.entity_id
_entity_poly.type
_entity_poly.pdbx_seq_one_letter_code
_entity_poly.pdbx_strand_id
1 'polypeptide(L)'
;MCSKPCWEDQRWTLARVKTVIGLRFHLTYTIQGLRKLLVRSGWSCQVPARRAMERDDEAAAGWGKEVWPCAEGSRRPVEPGSSSRTKPDSP
;
A
#
# COMPACT_ATOMS: atom_id res chain seq x y z
N MET A 1 -29.97 -10.63 -8.44
CA MET A 1 -29.73 -9.68 -7.32
C MET A 1 -28.29 -9.20 -7.43
N CYS A 2 -28.06 -7.92 -7.75
CA CYS A 2 -26.72 -7.38 -7.90
C CYS A 2 -26.30 -6.79 -6.55
N SER A 3 -25.55 -7.57 -5.75
CA SER A 3 -24.91 -7.09 -4.52
C SER A 3 -23.89 -6.02 -4.90
N LYS A 4 -24.32 -4.75 -4.90
CA LYS A 4 -23.38 -3.64 -4.95
C LYS A 4 -22.43 -3.79 -3.75
N PRO A 5 -21.12 -3.70 -3.94
CA PRO A 5 -20.19 -3.73 -2.81
C PRO A 5 -20.48 -2.52 -1.92
N CYS A 6 -20.98 -2.78 -0.71
CA CYS A 6 -21.08 -1.80 0.36
C CYS A 6 -19.74 -1.83 1.10
N TRP A 7 -19.07 -0.69 1.17
CA TRP A 7 -17.78 -0.56 1.84
C TRP A 7 -17.96 0.21 3.14
N GLU A 8 -17.49 -0.35 4.25
CA GLU A 8 -17.63 0.26 5.57
C GLU A 8 -16.69 1.47 5.77
N ASP A 9 -15.51 1.43 5.16
CA ASP A 9 -14.54 2.53 5.18
C ASP A 9 -14.62 3.40 3.91
N GLN A 10 -14.48 4.72 4.06
CA GLN A 10 -14.51 5.72 2.97
C GLN A 10 -13.26 5.71 2.07
N ARG A 11 -12.42 4.66 2.10
CA ARG A 11 -11.14 4.64 1.38
C ARG A 11 -11.30 4.07 -0.02
N TRP A 12 -10.78 4.78 -1.02
CA TRP A 12 -10.71 4.29 -2.39
C TRP A 12 -9.38 3.54 -2.62
N THR A 13 -9.40 2.22 -2.47
CA THR A 13 -8.25 1.36 -2.81
C THR A 13 -8.28 0.97 -4.30
N LEU A 14 -7.12 0.61 -4.87
CA LEU A 14 -7.03 0.17 -6.27
C LEU A 14 -7.96 -1.02 -6.57
N ALA A 15 -8.15 -1.93 -5.61
CA ALA A 15 -9.08 -3.05 -5.75
C ALA A 15 -10.54 -2.58 -5.90
N ARG A 16 -10.96 -1.59 -5.10
CA ARG A 16 -12.30 -1.01 -5.18
C ARG A 16 -12.53 -0.26 -6.48
N VAL A 17 -11.55 0.54 -6.90
CA VAL A 17 -11.61 1.26 -8.17
C VAL A 17 -11.70 0.26 -9.33
N LYS A 18 -10.94 -0.85 -9.30
CA LYS A 18 -11.07 -1.94 -10.28
C LYS A 18 -12.50 -2.51 -10.31
N THR A 19 -13.09 -2.78 -9.14
CA THR A 19 -14.46 -3.29 -9.04
C THR A 19 -15.48 -2.33 -9.64
N VAL A 20 -15.39 -1.03 -9.34
CA VAL A 20 -16.30 -0.02 -9.91
C VAL A 20 -16.16 0.07 -11.43
N ILE A 21 -14.92 0.04 -11.95
CA ILE A 21 -14.70 0.07 -13.40
C ILE A 21 -15.30 -1.17 -14.07
N GLY A 22 -15.10 -2.36 -13.49
CA GLY A 22 -15.68 -3.59 -14.00
C GLY A 22 -17.22 -3.58 -13.99
N LEU A 23 -17.82 -2.99 -12.96
CA LEU A 23 -19.28 -2.90 -12.84
C LEU A 23 -19.90 -1.86 -13.78
N ARG A 24 -19.22 -0.74 -14.02
CA ARG A 24 -19.78 0.40 -14.76
C ARG A 24 -19.42 0.42 -16.24
N PHE A 25 -18.24 -0.08 -16.59
CA PHE A 25 -17.72 -0.05 -17.96
C PHE A 25 -17.49 -1.46 -18.54
N HIS A 26 -17.71 -2.52 -17.75
CA HIS A 26 -17.48 -3.90 -18.17
C HIS A 26 -16.02 -4.17 -18.64
N LEU A 27 -15.08 -3.34 -18.18
CA LEU A 27 -13.66 -3.45 -18.49
C LEU A 27 -12.91 -4.08 -17.32
N THR A 28 -11.98 -4.99 -17.63
CA THR A 28 -11.10 -5.60 -16.63
C THR A 28 -9.70 -4.98 -16.73
N TYR A 29 -9.25 -4.37 -15.64
CA TYR A 29 -7.87 -3.91 -15.50
C TYR A 29 -7.08 -4.78 -14.52
N THR A 30 -5.78 -4.94 -14.76
CA THR A 30 -4.85 -5.37 -13.72
C THR A 30 -4.64 -4.24 -12.71
N ILE A 31 -4.34 -4.57 -11.45
CA ILE A 31 -4.13 -3.56 -10.40
C ILE A 31 -2.97 -2.62 -10.74
N GLN A 32 -1.90 -3.14 -11.33
CA GLN A 32 -0.77 -2.35 -11.80
C GLN A 32 -1.15 -1.41 -12.96
N GLY A 33 -1.94 -1.91 -13.93
CA GLY A 33 -2.45 -1.11 -15.04
C GLY A 33 -3.33 0.03 -14.56
N LEU A 34 -4.20 -0.26 -13.59
CA LEU A 34 -5.06 0.74 -12.97
C LEU A 34 -4.27 1.83 -12.23
N ARG A 35 -3.23 1.45 -11.48
CA ARG A 35 -2.32 2.44 -10.84
C ARG A 35 -1.68 3.36 -11.88
N LYS A 36 -1.11 2.79 -12.95
CA LYS A 36 -0.48 3.58 -14.02
C LYS A 36 -1.49 4.50 -14.70
N LEU A 37 -2.70 4.01 -14.96
CA LEU A 37 -3.79 4.79 -15.54
C LEU A 37 -4.15 5.99 -14.65
N LEU A 38 -4.37 5.76 -13.36
CA LEU A 38 -4.73 6.81 -12.41
C LEU A 38 -3.65 7.90 -12.32
N VAL A 39 -2.38 7.50 -12.18
CA VAL A 39 -1.25 8.45 -12.11
C VAL A 39 -1.14 9.28 -13.40
N ARG A 40 -1.28 8.64 -14.57
CA ARG A 40 -1.25 9.36 -15.86
C ARG A 40 -2.40 10.36 -16.00
N SER A 41 -3.55 10.07 -15.40
CA SER A 41 -4.71 10.96 -15.36
C SER A 41 -4.61 12.03 -14.25
N GLY A 42 -3.46 12.16 -13.58
CA GLY A 42 -3.24 13.16 -12.52
C GLY A 42 -3.84 12.80 -11.15
N TRP A 43 -4.33 11.57 -10.97
CA TRP A 43 -4.88 11.14 -9.69
C TRP A 43 -3.77 10.68 -8.74
N SER A 44 -3.76 11.26 -7.54
CA SER A 44 -2.89 10.88 -6.43
C SER A 44 -3.70 10.23 -5.30
N CYS A 45 -3.02 9.63 -4.32
CA CYS A 45 -3.69 9.16 -3.11
C CYS A 45 -4.37 10.34 -2.41
N GLN A 46 -5.69 10.24 -2.20
CA GLN A 46 -6.44 11.29 -1.55
C GLN A 46 -6.03 11.40 -0.08
N VAL A 47 -5.54 12.57 0.31
CA VAL A 47 -5.32 12.90 1.72
C VAL A 47 -6.69 13.19 2.34
N PRO A 48 -7.03 12.59 3.50
CA PRO A 48 -8.29 12.89 4.17
C PRO A 48 -8.38 14.39 4.44
N ALA A 49 -9.48 15.00 4.01
CA ALA A 49 -9.70 16.44 4.16
C ALA A 49 -9.76 16.85 5.65
N ARG A 50 -10.26 15.95 6.51
CA ARG A 50 -10.31 16.15 7.96
C ARG A 50 -9.09 15.49 8.61
N ARG A 51 -8.31 16.30 9.33
CA ARG A 51 -7.26 15.81 10.24
C ARG A 51 -7.89 15.37 11.57
N ALA A 52 -7.33 14.36 12.21
CA ALA A 52 -7.72 13.99 13.56
C ALA A 52 -7.44 15.14 14.51
N MET A 53 -8.32 15.37 15.49
CA MET A 53 -8.14 16.47 16.46
C MET A 53 -6.91 16.26 17.35
N GLU A 54 -6.54 15.01 17.58
CA GLU A 54 -5.36 14.61 18.36
C GLU A 54 -4.04 14.73 17.57
N ARG A 55 -4.11 15.08 16.27
CA ARG A 55 -2.92 15.11 15.41
C ARG A 55 -2.06 16.33 15.72
N ASP A 56 -0.89 16.07 16.28
CA ASP A 56 0.18 17.06 16.45
C ASP A 56 1.28 16.81 15.40
N ASP A 57 1.32 17.69 14.39
CA ASP A 57 2.29 17.60 13.29
C ASP A 57 3.74 17.91 13.76
N GLU A 58 3.91 18.70 14.83
CA GLU A 58 5.21 19.02 15.40
C GLU A 58 5.75 17.85 16.23
N ALA A 59 4.92 17.27 17.09
CA ALA A 59 5.28 16.06 17.83
C ALA A 59 5.56 14.87 16.89
N ALA A 60 4.80 14.72 15.79
CA ALA A 60 5.06 13.70 14.79
C ALA A 60 6.40 13.92 14.06
N ALA A 61 6.73 15.17 13.72
CA ALA A 61 8.01 15.52 13.09
C ALA A 61 9.20 15.33 14.05
N GLY A 62 9.04 15.69 15.33
CA GLY A 62 10.04 15.46 16.38
C GLY A 62 10.27 13.97 16.61
N TRP A 63 9.20 13.20 16.79
CA TRP A 63 9.26 11.74 16.94
C TRP A 63 9.96 11.08 15.74
N GLY A 64 9.66 11.50 14.52
CA GLY A 64 10.29 10.96 13.32
C GLY A 64 11.80 11.22 13.25
N LYS A 65 12.30 12.32 13.84
CA LYS A 65 13.74 12.63 13.88
C LYS A 65 14.45 11.88 15.01
N GLU A 66 13.79 11.77 16.17
CA GLU A 66 14.42 11.29 17.40
C GLU A 66 14.25 9.78 17.61
N VAL A 67 13.06 9.25 17.34
CA VAL A 67 12.69 7.87 17.69
C VAL A 67 12.85 6.91 16.53
N TRP A 68 12.59 7.37 15.30
CA TRP A 68 12.68 6.53 14.10
C TRP A 68 14.06 5.88 13.90
N PRO A 69 15.20 6.58 14.09
CA PRO A 69 16.53 5.95 13.96
C PRO A 69 16.76 4.80 14.95
N CYS A 70 16.30 4.96 16.20
CA CYS A 70 16.40 3.94 17.25
C CYS A 70 15.49 2.73 16.96
N ALA A 71 14.30 2.97 16.40
CA ALA A 71 13.38 1.90 16.02
C ALA A 71 13.93 1.04 14.87
N GLU A 72 14.61 1.64 13.88
CA GLU A 72 15.23 0.92 12.77
C GLU A 72 16.38 0.02 13.23
N GLY A 73 17.23 0.51 14.15
CA GLY A 73 18.30 -0.28 14.77
C GLY A 73 17.80 -1.41 15.68
N SER A 74 16.54 -1.37 16.12
CA SER A 74 15.93 -2.40 16.95
C SER A 74 15.42 -3.62 16.17
N ARG A 75 15.48 -3.61 14.82
CA ARG A 75 15.23 -4.85 14.07
C ARG A 75 16.31 -5.85 14.47
N ARG A 76 15.91 -6.99 15.06
CA ARG A 76 16.84 -8.11 15.29
C ARG A 76 17.58 -8.37 13.98
N PRO A 77 18.91 -8.48 13.98
CA PRO A 77 19.63 -8.98 12.82
C PRO A 77 18.98 -10.29 12.39
N VAL A 78 18.39 -10.31 11.19
CA VAL A 78 18.06 -11.57 10.54
C VAL A 78 19.42 -12.13 10.12
N GLU A 79 19.91 -13.09 10.90
CA GLU A 79 21.01 -13.95 10.48
C GLU A 79 20.63 -14.50 9.08
N PRO A 80 21.48 -14.31 8.06
CA PRO A 80 21.24 -14.91 6.76
C PRO A 80 21.04 -16.42 6.94
N GLY A 81 19.87 -16.93 6.54
CA GLY A 81 19.61 -18.36 6.54
C GLY A 81 20.69 -19.06 5.71
N SER A 82 21.40 -20.01 6.31
CA SER A 82 22.47 -20.74 5.64
C SER A 82 21.92 -21.44 4.39
N SER A 83 22.38 -21.04 3.21
CA SER A 83 22.04 -21.68 1.94
C SER A 83 23.23 -22.49 1.48
N SER A 84 23.17 -23.80 1.67
CA SER A 84 24.15 -24.72 1.10
C SER A 84 23.93 -24.82 -0.41
N ARG A 85 24.97 -24.56 -1.20
CA ARG A 85 24.97 -24.82 -2.65
C ARG A 85 24.70 -26.31 -2.89
N THR A 86 23.56 -26.62 -3.51
CA THR A 86 23.34 -27.94 -4.10
C THR A 86 24.33 -28.12 -5.26
N LYS A 87 25.06 -29.24 -5.24
CA LYS A 87 25.94 -29.62 -6.34
C LYS A 87 25.08 -29.87 -7.59
N PRO A 88 25.47 -29.39 -8.78
CA PRO A 88 24.85 -29.89 -10.01
C PRO A 88 25.24 -31.37 -10.17
N ASP A 89 24.26 -32.21 -10.43
CA ASP A 89 24.49 -33.58 -10.89
C ASP A 89 25.21 -33.49 -12.25
N SER A 90 26.35 -34.16 -12.36
CA SER A 90 27.07 -34.31 -13.63
C SER A 90 26.42 -35.43 -14.47
N PRO A 91 26.55 -35.40 -15.81
CA PRO A 91 25.78 -36.25 -16.75
C PRO A 91 25.99 -37.75 -16.59
#